data_AF-A0A7K4A1R4-F1
#
_entry.id   AF-A0A7K4A1R4-F1
#
_cell.length_a   1.000
_cell.length_b   1.000
_cell.length_c   1.000
_cell.angle_alpha   90.00
_cell.angle_beta   90.00
_cell.angle_gamma   90.00
#
_symmetry.space_group_name_H-M   'P 1'
#
loop_
_entity.id
_entity.type
_entity.pdbx_description
1 polymer ?
#
loop_
_entity_poly.entity_id
_entity_poly.type
_entity_poly.pdbx_seq_one_letter_code
_entity_poly.pdbx_strand_id
1 'polypeptide(L)' 'METVRKTMDPRIVDIAVAAAAFAVFLILLWILPMVLNDGIAYLATIIIFAIIMSAAGLYLNQKAK' A
#
# COMPACT_ATOMS: atom_id res chain seq x y z
N MET A 1 20.64 9.89 -28.35
CA MET A 1 19.85 10.36 -27.19
C MET A 1 19.66 9.18 -26.28
N GLU A 2 20.52 9.06 -25.27
CA GLU A 2 20.39 8.05 -24.23
C GLU A 2 19.24 8.51 -23.34
N THR A 3 18.09 7.85 -23.46
CA THR A 3 16.97 8.10 -22.56
C THR A 3 17.44 7.69 -21.17
N VAL A 4 17.68 8.67 -20.30
CA VAL A 4 17.95 8.44 -18.87
C VAL A 4 16.74 7.73 -18.29
N ARG A 5 16.72 6.39 -18.37
CA ARG A 5 15.84 5.58 -17.53
C ARG A 5 16.43 5.70 -16.14
N LYS A 6 16.01 6.74 -15.43
CA LYS A 6 16.21 6.87 -14.00
C LYS A 6 15.37 5.76 -13.36
N THR A 7 15.93 4.56 -13.29
CA THR A 7 15.40 3.50 -12.43
C THR A 7 15.47 4.06 -11.01
N MET A 8 14.31 4.42 -10.44
CA MET A 8 14.24 4.85 -9.04
C MET A 8 14.84 3.74 -8.18
N ASP A 9 15.61 4.14 -7.15
CA ASP A 9 16.16 3.19 -6.19
C ASP A 9 15.01 2.33 -5.64
N PRO A 10 15.08 1.00 -5.74
CA PRO A 10 14.05 0.08 -5.25
C PRO A 10 13.62 0.39 -3.80
N ARG A 11 14.53 0.88 -2.95
CA ARG A 11 14.25 1.27 -1.57
C ARG A 11 13.34 2.49 -1.48
N ILE A 12 13.55 3.47 -2.36
CA ILE A 12 12.70 4.68 -2.43
C ILE A 12 11.29 4.31 -2.89
N VAL A 13 11.19 3.38 -3.85
CA VAL A 13 9.88 2.90 -4.32
C VAL A 13 9.16 2.15 -3.21
N ASP A 14 9.85 1.29 -2.45
CA ASP A 14 9.27 0.56 -1.32
C ASP A 14 8.72 1.51 -0.24
N ILE A 15 9.49 2.53 0.15
CA ILE A 15 9.05 3.56 1.11
C ILE A 15 7.84 4.34 0.57
N ALA A 16 7.86 4.73 -0.71
CA ALA A 16 6.76 5.47 -1.32
C ALA A 16 5.47 4.64 -1.38
N VAL A 17 5.59 3.35 -1.67
CA VAL A 17 4.45 2.43 -1.68
C VAL A 17 3.91 2.21 -0.27
N ALA A 18 4.77 2.05 0.74
CA ALA A 18 4.35 1.95 2.13
C ALA A 18 3.63 3.22 2.60
N ALA A 19 4.15 4.41 2.26
CA ALA A 19 3.51 5.69 2.59
C ALA A 19 2.14 5.84 1.91
N ALA A 20 2.03 5.46 0.64
CA ALA A 20 0.76 5.48 -0.08
C ALA A 20 -0.26 4.50 0.52
N ALA A 21 0.17 3.27 0.84
CA ALA A 21 -0.69 2.26 1.48
C ALA A 21 -1.15 2.74 2.88
N PHE A 22 -0.29 3.42 3.63
CA PHE A 22 -0.66 4.00 4.91
C PHE A 22 -1.70 5.10 4.78
N ALA A 23 -1.58 5.98 3.77
CA ALA A 23 -2.61 6.99 3.50
C ALA A 23 -3.97 6.33 3.18
N VAL A 24 -3.98 5.27 2.37
CA VAL A 24 -5.19 4.49 2.09
C VAL A 24 -5.76 3.87 3.37
N PHE A 25 -4.91 3.34 4.26
CA PHE A 25 -5.34 2.80 5.55
C PHE A 25 -6.05 3.85 6.41
N LEU A 26 -5.51 5.06 6.50
CA LEU A 26 -6.14 6.15 7.25
C LEU A 26 -7.51 6.55 6.67
N ILE A 27 -7.62 6.57 5.34
CA ILE A 27 -8.88 6.85 4.65
C ILE A 27 -9.91 5.75 4.98
N LEU A 28 -9.51 4.48 4.92
CA LEU A 28 -10.40 3.36 5.27
C LEU A 28 -10.84 3.46 6.73
N LEU A 29 -9.93 3.77 7.65
CA LEU A 29 -10.25 3.89 9.07
C LEU A 29 -11.29 4.98 9.35
N TRP A 30 -11.32 6.03 8.53
CA TRP A 30 -12.32 7.08 8.60
C TRP A 30 -13.65 6.69 7.94
N ILE A 31 -13.61 6.11 6.75
CA ILE A 31 -14.80 5.92 5.90
C ILE A 31 -15.55 4.63 6.24
N LEU A 32 -14.85 3.52 6.52
CA LEU A 32 -15.49 2.22 6.71
C LEU A 32 -16.49 2.18 7.87
N PRO A 33 -16.23 2.81 9.04
CA PRO A 33 -17.20 2.87 10.13
C PRO A 33 -18.49 3.63 9.79
N MET A 34 -18.49 4.46 8.73
CA MET A 34 -19.71 5.16 8.29
C MET A 34 -20.70 4.23 7.60
N VAL A 35 -20.25 3.06 7.14
CA VAL A 35 -21.06 2.11 6.35
C VAL A 35 -21.13 0.72 6.97
N LEU A 36 -20.27 0.38 7.93
CA LEU A 36 -20.22 -0.90 8.62
C LEU A 36 -20.26 -0.72 10.14
N ASN A 37 -20.59 -1.79 10.86
CA ASN A 37 -20.39 -1.84 12.31
C ASN A 37 -18.92 -1.63 12.67
N ASP A 38 -18.63 -0.80 13.67
CA ASP A 38 -17.28 -0.42 14.12
C ASP A 38 -16.30 -1.60 14.21
N GLY A 39 -16.72 -2.69 14.87
CA GLY A 39 -15.87 -3.86 15.07
C GLY A 39 -15.47 -4.50 13.74
N ILE A 40 -16.43 -4.64 12.81
CA ILE A 40 -16.19 -5.18 11.46
C ILE A 40 -15.37 -4.19 10.64
N ALA A 41 -15.63 -2.89 10.78
CA ALA A 41 -14.97 -1.85 10.01
C ALA A 41 -13.46 -1.80 10.29
N TYR A 42 -13.06 -1.84 11.56
CA TYR A 42 -11.63 -1.86 11.92
C TYR A 42 -10.94 -3.15 11.49
N LEU A 43 -11.61 -4.31 11.66
CA LEU A 43 -11.09 -5.60 11.24
C LEU A 43 -10.87 -5.65 9.72
N ALA A 44 -11.86 -5.21 8.94
CA ALA A 44 -11.77 -5.15 7.49
C ALA A 44 -10.67 -4.18 7.05
N THR A 45 -10.52 -3.02 7.71
CA THR A 45 -9.47 -2.05 7.41
C THR A 45 -8.07 -2.65 7.57
N ILE A 46 -7.83 -3.40 8.65
CA ILE A 46 -6.56 -4.11 8.89
C ILE A 46 -6.33 -5.19 7.83
N ILE A 47 -7.35 -6.00 7.51
CA ILE A 47 -7.24 -7.06 6.51
C ILE A 47 -6.90 -6.48 5.13
N ILE A 48 -7.63 -5.44 4.70
CA ILE A 48 -7.41 -4.78 3.41
C ILE A 48 -5.98 -4.21 3.35
N PHE A 49 -5.51 -3.56 4.41
CA PHE A 49 -4.15 -3.02 4.45
C PHE A 49 -3.08 -4.11 4.37
N ALA A 50 -3.24 -5.22 5.09
CA ALA A 50 -2.34 -6.36 5.02
C ALA A 50 -2.27 -6.95 3.60
N ILE A 51 -3.41 -7.03 2.90
CA ILE A 51 -3.48 -7.49 1.51
C ILE A 51 -2.73 -6.52 0.59
N ILE A 52 -2.95 -5.21 0.72
CA ILE A 52 -2.26 -4.19 -0.09
C ILE A 52 -0.75 -4.28 0.10
N MET A 53 -0.28 -4.35 1.34
CA MET A 53 1.15 -4.46 1.65
C MET A 53 1.77 -5.77 1.15
N SER A 54 1.05 -6.89 1.27
CA SER A 54 1.50 -8.18 0.74
C SER A 54 1.62 -8.16 -0.78
N ALA A 55 0.62 -7.61 -1.48
CA ALA A 55 0.65 -7.45 -2.92
C ALA A 55 1.81 -6.53 -3.35
N ALA A 56 1.96 -5.37 -2.71
CA ALA A 56 3.06 -4.44 -2.95
C ALA A 56 4.44 -5.10 -2.84
N GLY A 57 4.69 -5.85 -1.76
CA GLY A 57 5.93 -6.59 -1.56
C GLY A 57 6.19 -7.64 -2.64
N LEU A 58 5.16 -8.38 -3.06
CA LEU A 58 5.28 -9.36 -4.14
C LEU A 58 5.62 -8.70 -5.49
N TYR A 59 4.99 -7.56 -5.81
CA TYR A 59 5.27 -6.83 -7.05
C TYR A 59 6.66 -6.21 -7.08
N LEU A 60 7.12 -5.65 -5.96
CA LEU A 60 8.46 -5.05 -5.85
C LEU A 60 9.55 -6.12 -5.93
N ASN A 61 9.36 -7.26 -5.27
CA ASN A 61 10.33 -8.35 -5.30
C ASN A 61 10.45 -9.00 -6.70
N GLN A 62 9.36 -9.08 -7.45
CA GLN A 62 9.39 -9.56 -8.85
C GLN A 62 10.15 -8.62 -9.79
N LYS A 63 10.16 -7.30 -9.52
CA LYS A 63 10.91 -6.31 -10.31
C LYS A 63 12.38 -6.20 -9.92
N ALA A 64 12.77 -6.76 -8.78
CA ALA A 64 14.14 -6.78 -8.28
C ALA A 64 14.95 -8.00 -8.79
N LYS A 65 14.28 -9.00 -9.37
CA LYS A 65 14.90 -10.11 -10.12
C LYS A 65 15.04 -9.74 -11.59
#